data_AF-A0A843KEG0-F1
#
_entry.id   AF-A0A843KEG0-F1
#
_cell.length_a   1.000
_cell.length_b   1.000
_cell.length_c   1.000
_cell.angle_alpha   90.00
_cell.angle_beta   90.00
_cell.angle_gamma   90.00
#
_symmetry.space_group_name_H-M   'P 1'
#
loop_
_entity.id
_entity.type
_entity.pdbx_description
1 polymer ?
#
loop_
_entity_poly.entity_id
_entity_poly.type
_entity_poly.pdbx_seq_one_letter_code
_entity_poly.pdbx_strand_id
1 'polypeptide(L)'
;ANREGKEVDFMIEGGDTELDRSVMDGLNDPLMHLIRNGIDHGIETPEIREAAGKPRKGTLLLSARRDRDNVIITIQDDGQGISAEKVKKKAIERGLVSAEEAEGLTRDEIIDFLFRPGFSTAEAITDISGRGVGLDVVRTTLEGLKGTIKVESTEGSGSRFELLLPPTMAIVTVMMVRINGRRCAIPVHNVVEVASLEGISIHSIGGHDTILLRDEVLPLDRLDDMFGRSPRTDILVVLQHQNRKRSIAVDLIEGQQEVVIKPLSTVVGTCRGVSGVTIPGDGEVVPVLDVNAIIKET
;
A
#
# COMPACT_ATOMS: atom_id res chain seq x y z
N ALA A 1 25.95 -14.00 -9.70
CA ALA A 1 27.32 -13.58 -10.04
C ALA A 1 28.29 -14.76 -10.03
N ASN A 2 28.96 -15.10 -8.92
CA ASN A 2 30.03 -16.13 -8.93
C ASN A 2 29.57 -17.55 -9.34
N ARG A 3 28.34 -17.95 -9.00
CA ARG A 3 27.78 -19.25 -9.42
C ARG A 3 27.49 -19.34 -10.92
N GLU A 4 27.38 -18.21 -11.61
CA GLU A 4 27.06 -18.14 -13.04
C GLU A 4 28.26 -17.67 -13.88
N GLY A 5 29.44 -17.50 -13.28
CA GLY A 5 30.63 -17.00 -13.98
C GLY A 5 30.54 -15.52 -14.40
N LYS A 6 29.64 -14.74 -13.79
CA LYS A 6 29.44 -13.31 -14.12
C LYS A 6 30.15 -12.39 -13.12
N GLU A 7 30.77 -11.34 -13.62
CA GLU A 7 31.42 -10.29 -12.83
C GLU A 7 30.48 -9.07 -12.74
N VAL A 8 30.04 -8.71 -11.52
CA VAL A 8 29.05 -7.63 -11.29
C VAL A 8 29.53 -6.71 -10.18
N ASP A 9 29.36 -5.41 -10.37
CA ASP A 9 29.45 -4.40 -9.33
C ASP A 9 28.07 -4.02 -8.84
N PHE A 10 27.81 -4.22 -7.54
CA PHE A 10 26.54 -3.86 -6.93
C PHE A 10 26.69 -2.53 -6.20
N MET A 11 26.01 -1.51 -6.70
CA MET A 11 26.04 -0.16 -6.14
C MET A 11 24.70 0.13 -5.45
N ILE A 12 24.78 0.75 -4.27
CA ILE A 12 23.60 1.19 -3.53
C ILE A 12 23.71 2.70 -3.33
N GLU A 13 22.69 3.43 -3.76
CA GLU A 13 22.59 4.88 -3.60
C GLU A 13 21.32 5.26 -2.82
N GLY A 14 21.41 6.31 -2.00
CA GLY A 14 20.25 6.83 -1.27
C GLY A 14 19.72 5.88 -0.16
N GLY A 15 20.62 5.11 0.45
CA GLY A 15 20.32 4.21 1.58
C GLY A 15 19.77 4.88 2.84
N ASP A 16 19.78 6.21 2.88
CA ASP A 16 19.21 7.03 3.96
C ASP A 16 17.71 7.35 3.74
N THR A 17 17.11 6.89 2.63
CA THR A 17 15.70 7.15 2.32
C THR A 17 14.78 6.37 3.27
N GLU A 18 14.01 7.09 4.08
CA GLU A 18 13.07 6.48 5.04
C GLU A 18 11.84 5.88 4.34
N LEU A 19 11.48 4.67 4.76
CA LEU A 19 10.33 3.89 4.29
C LEU A 19 9.63 3.24 5.49
N ASP A 20 8.31 3.09 5.41
CA ASP A 20 7.57 2.38 6.45
C ASP A 20 8.01 0.93 6.55
N ARG A 21 8.06 0.41 7.78
CA ARG A 21 8.41 -1.00 8.04
C ARG A 21 7.52 -1.98 7.29
N SER A 22 6.21 -1.75 7.19
CA SER A 22 5.31 -2.64 6.45
C SER A 22 5.57 -2.63 4.94
N VAL A 23 5.95 -1.47 4.40
CA VAL A 23 6.35 -1.34 2.99
C VAL A 23 7.69 -2.05 2.78
N MET A 24 8.65 -1.83 3.67
CA MET A 24 9.96 -2.50 3.64
C MET A 24 9.83 -4.03 3.69
N ASP A 25 9.02 -4.57 4.62
CA ASP A 25 8.77 -6.00 4.75
C ASP A 25 8.12 -6.58 3.49
N GLY A 26 7.17 -5.85 2.89
CA GLY A 26 6.51 -6.25 1.63
C GLY A 26 7.40 -6.15 0.39
N LEU A 27 8.43 -5.31 0.40
CA LEU A 27 9.35 -5.09 -0.73
C LEU A 27 10.52 -6.05 -0.78
N ASN A 28 10.85 -6.74 0.32
CA ASN A 28 12.04 -7.57 0.40
C ASN A 28 12.07 -8.64 -0.72
N ASP A 29 10.99 -9.42 -0.86
CA ASP A 29 10.88 -10.44 -1.90
C ASP A 29 10.90 -9.83 -3.33
N PRO A 30 10.12 -8.78 -3.65
CA PRO A 30 10.20 -8.08 -4.94
C PRO A 30 11.59 -7.54 -5.30
N LEU A 31 12.27 -6.86 -4.38
CA LEU A 31 13.59 -6.29 -4.63
C LEU A 31 14.62 -7.38 -4.89
N MET A 32 14.61 -8.43 -4.06
CA MET A 32 15.50 -9.59 -4.24
C MET A 32 15.25 -10.28 -5.58
N HIS A 33 14.00 -10.36 -6.03
CA HIS A 33 13.66 -10.91 -7.33
C HIS A 33 14.20 -10.06 -8.49
N LEU A 34 13.99 -8.75 -8.45
CA LEU A 34 14.49 -7.84 -9.50
C LEU A 34 16.01 -7.79 -9.56
N ILE A 35 16.69 -7.78 -8.41
CA ILE A 35 18.16 -7.88 -8.32
C ILE A 35 18.63 -9.19 -8.95
N ARG A 36 17.98 -10.30 -8.62
CA ARG A 36 18.31 -11.61 -9.21
C ARG A 36 18.10 -11.61 -10.72
N ASN A 37 17.00 -11.08 -11.23
CA ASN A 37 16.76 -10.98 -12.68
C ASN A 37 17.83 -10.15 -13.38
N GLY A 38 18.24 -9.03 -12.78
CA GLY A 38 19.34 -8.21 -13.29
C GLY A 38 20.64 -9.00 -13.38
N ILE A 39 20.96 -9.83 -12.38
CA ILE A 39 22.18 -10.66 -12.37
C ILE A 39 22.08 -11.85 -13.32
N ASP A 40 20.98 -12.60 -13.28
CA ASP A 40 20.84 -13.90 -13.93
C ASP A 40 20.48 -13.76 -15.43
N HIS A 41 19.71 -12.73 -15.78
CA HIS A 41 19.22 -12.50 -17.14
C HIS A 41 19.66 -11.17 -17.75
N GLY A 42 19.92 -10.14 -16.92
CA GLY A 42 20.38 -8.84 -17.39
C GLY A 42 21.85 -8.84 -17.78
N ILE A 43 22.73 -9.08 -16.80
CA ILE A 43 24.19 -9.02 -17.01
C ILE A 43 24.68 -10.23 -17.80
N GLU A 44 25.46 -9.97 -18.85
CA GLU A 44 26.10 -10.99 -19.69
C GLU A 44 27.42 -11.49 -19.06
N THR A 45 28.00 -12.56 -19.61
CA THR A 45 29.33 -13.01 -19.17
C THR A 45 30.42 -12.03 -19.62
N PRO A 46 31.58 -11.99 -18.92
CA PRO A 46 32.69 -11.10 -19.27
C PRO A 46 33.07 -11.12 -20.76
N GLU A 47 33.09 -12.31 -21.37
CA GLU A 47 33.47 -12.51 -22.77
C GLU A 47 32.46 -11.90 -23.74
N ILE A 48 31.15 -12.04 -23.45
CA ILE A 48 30.08 -11.45 -24.26
C ILE A 48 30.12 -9.93 -24.14
N ARG A 49 30.39 -9.40 -22.94
CA ARG A 49 30.49 -7.96 -22.69
C ARG A 49 31.65 -7.34 -23.44
N GLU A 50 32.84 -7.96 -23.37
CA GLU A 50 34.03 -7.50 -24.10
C GLU A 50 33.80 -7.53 -25.62
N ALA A 51 33.15 -8.59 -26.14
CA ALA A 51 32.80 -8.69 -27.56
C ALA A 51 31.80 -7.60 -28.02
N ALA A 52 30.93 -7.14 -27.11
CA ALA A 52 30.00 -6.04 -27.34
C ALA A 52 30.61 -4.64 -27.07
N GLY A 53 31.90 -4.57 -26.70
CA GLY A 53 32.58 -3.30 -26.37
C GLY A 53 32.21 -2.71 -25.01
N LYS A 54 31.61 -3.51 -24.12
CA LYS A 54 31.18 -3.11 -22.78
C LYS A 54 32.26 -3.42 -21.74
N PRO A 55 32.26 -2.74 -20.58
CA PRO A 55 33.16 -3.08 -19.48
C PRO A 55 32.98 -4.53 -19.04
N ARG A 56 34.10 -5.22 -18.79
CA ARG A 56 34.14 -6.63 -18.36
C ARG A 56 33.23 -6.92 -17.15
N LYS A 57 33.31 -6.04 -16.15
CA LYS A 57 32.45 -6.06 -14.96
C LYS A 57 31.16 -5.28 -15.27
N GLY A 58 30.01 -5.93 -15.15
CA GLY A 58 28.69 -5.28 -15.27
C GLY A 58 28.35 -4.46 -14.02
N THR A 59 27.38 -3.56 -14.14
CA THR A 59 26.91 -2.72 -13.04
C THR A 59 25.44 -2.98 -12.77
N LEU A 60 25.10 -3.20 -11.50
CA LEU A 60 23.73 -3.22 -11.00
C LEU A 60 23.59 -2.17 -9.90
N LEU A 61 22.79 -1.14 -10.17
CA LEU A 61 22.50 -0.03 -9.27
C LEU A 61 21.14 -0.24 -8.61
N LEU A 62 21.10 -0.21 -7.28
CA LEU A 62 19.90 -0.02 -6.48
C LEU A 62 19.93 1.40 -5.92
N SER A 63 19.00 2.26 -6.33
CA SER A 63 18.88 3.60 -5.75
C SER A 63 17.50 3.84 -5.15
N ALA A 64 17.46 4.57 -4.04
CA ALA A 64 16.22 5.07 -3.46
C ALA A 64 16.29 6.58 -3.36
N ARG A 65 15.22 7.27 -3.76
CA ARG A 65 15.09 8.71 -3.58
C ARG A 65 13.68 9.09 -3.23
N ARG A 66 13.52 10.21 -2.54
CA ARG A 66 12.22 10.82 -2.30
C ARG A 66 11.93 11.85 -3.40
N ASP A 67 10.76 11.73 -4.04
CA ASP A 67 10.25 12.73 -4.97
C ASP A 67 8.90 13.25 -4.45
N ARG A 68 8.91 14.47 -3.91
CA ARG A 68 7.80 15.06 -3.15
C ARG A 68 7.37 14.12 -2.02
N ASP A 69 6.14 13.59 -2.11
CA ASP A 69 5.57 12.68 -1.14
C ASP A 69 5.88 11.22 -1.45
N ASN A 70 6.30 10.88 -2.67
CA ASN A 70 6.51 9.49 -3.06
C ASN A 70 7.95 9.04 -2.82
N VAL A 71 8.12 7.74 -2.58
CA VAL A 71 9.43 7.09 -2.60
C VAL A 71 9.60 6.40 -3.94
N ILE A 72 10.68 6.73 -4.64
CA ILE A 72 11.06 6.10 -5.90
C ILE A 72 12.26 5.20 -5.65
N ILE A 73 12.08 3.90 -5.84
CA ILE A 73 13.16 2.91 -5.82
C ILE A 73 13.46 2.54 -7.27
N THR A 74 14.73 2.64 -7.67
CA THR A 74 15.20 2.28 -9.01
C THR A 74 16.16 1.10 -8.92
N ILE A 75 15.96 0.11 -9.77
CA ILE A 75 16.91 -0.98 -10.00
C ILE A 75 17.34 -0.88 -11.46
N GLN A 76 18.62 -0.67 -11.70
CA GLN A 76 19.16 -0.47 -13.04
C GLN A 76 20.36 -1.37 -13.29
N ASP A 77 20.35 -2.10 -14.40
CA ASP A 77 21.49 -2.84 -14.91
C ASP A 77 22.01 -2.23 -16.21
N ASP A 78 23.28 -2.47 -16.52
CA ASP A 78 23.91 -2.14 -17.80
C ASP A 78 24.06 -3.38 -18.70
N GLY A 79 23.13 -4.34 -18.58
CA GLY A 79 23.17 -5.64 -19.22
C GLY A 79 22.68 -5.64 -20.67
N GLN A 80 22.20 -6.79 -21.14
CA GLN A 80 21.73 -6.97 -22.52
C GLN A 80 20.39 -6.28 -22.80
N GLY A 81 19.70 -5.81 -21.77
CA GLY A 81 18.35 -5.26 -21.89
C GLY A 81 17.29 -6.31 -22.24
N ILE A 82 16.08 -5.85 -22.52
CA ILE A 82 14.91 -6.66 -22.84
C ILE A 82 14.64 -6.54 -24.34
N SER A 83 14.64 -7.69 -25.02
CA SER A 83 14.31 -7.77 -26.44
C SER A 83 12.79 -7.74 -26.64
N ALA A 84 12.29 -6.61 -27.13
CA ALA A 84 10.86 -6.43 -27.42
C ALA A 84 10.36 -7.47 -28.44
N GLU A 85 11.16 -7.83 -29.43
CA GLU A 85 10.82 -8.86 -30.42
C GLU A 85 10.61 -10.25 -29.78
N LYS A 86 11.48 -10.65 -28.83
CA LYS A 86 11.30 -11.91 -28.10
C LYS A 86 10.02 -11.89 -27.26
N VAL A 87 9.73 -10.78 -26.60
CA VAL A 87 8.52 -10.61 -25.78
C VAL A 87 7.27 -10.65 -26.68
N LYS A 88 7.28 -9.91 -27.79
CA LYS A 88 6.20 -9.89 -28.79
C LYS A 88 5.91 -11.28 -29.34
N LYS A 89 6.95 -11.98 -29.81
CA LYS A 89 6.81 -13.36 -30.32
C LYS A 89 6.20 -14.28 -29.27
N LYS A 90 6.66 -14.18 -28.01
CA LYS A 90 6.13 -15.00 -26.93
C LYS A 90 4.70 -14.67 -26.55
N ALA A 91 4.30 -13.39 -26.63
CA ALA A 91 2.93 -12.96 -26.42
C ALA A 91 1.97 -13.51 -27.48
N ILE A 92 2.39 -13.54 -28.75
CA ILE A 92 1.64 -14.15 -29.85
C ILE A 92 1.54 -15.67 -29.66
N GLU A 93 2.64 -16.36 -29.37
CA GLU A 93 2.66 -17.82 -29.12
C GLU A 93 1.72 -18.24 -27.99
N ARG A 94 1.57 -17.39 -26.96
CA ARG A 94 0.68 -17.63 -25.82
C ARG A 94 -0.76 -17.13 -26.03
N GLY A 95 -1.07 -16.57 -27.21
CA GLY A 95 -2.40 -16.07 -27.53
C GLY A 95 -2.83 -14.85 -26.72
N LEU A 96 -1.89 -14.07 -26.19
CA LEU A 96 -2.18 -12.84 -25.45
C LEU A 96 -2.53 -11.67 -26.38
N VAL A 97 -2.07 -11.74 -27.64
CA VAL A 97 -2.29 -10.75 -28.69
C VAL A 97 -2.19 -11.44 -30.04
N SER A 98 -2.98 -11.01 -31.03
CA SER A 98 -2.84 -11.50 -32.41
C SER A 98 -1.59 -10.90 -33.09
N ALA A 99 -1.12 -11.55 -34.16
CA ALA A 99 0.03 -11.04 -34.90
C ALA A 99 -0.23 -9.65 -35.51
N GLU A 100 -1.46 -9.41 -35.96
CA GLU A 100 -1.89 -8.13 -36.55
C GLU A 100 -1.96 -7.02 -35.50
N GLU A 101 -2.56 -7.29 -34.32
CA GLU A 101 -2.58 -6.33 -33.21
C GLU A 101 -1.17 -6.01 -32.70
N ALA A 102 -0.28 -7.01 -32.67
CA ALA A 102 1.08 -6.84 -32.16
C ALA A 102 1.97 -5.97 -33.06
N GLU A 103 1.60 -5.73 -34.33
CA GLU A 103 2.30 -4.77 -35.21
C GLU A 103 2.01 -3.31 -34.84
N GLY A 104 0.85 -3.03 -34.26
CA GLY A 104 0.45 -1.68 -33.84
C GLY A 104 0.96 -1.27 -32.46
N LEU A 105 1.49 -2.21 -31.68
CA LEU A 105 1.93 -1.94 -30.30
C LEU A 105 3.25 -1.20 -30.24
N THR A 106 3.33 -0.27 -29.30
CA THR A 106 4.58 0.39 -28.91
C THR A 106 5.49 -0.56 -28.13
N ARG A 107 6.78 -0.21 -28.04
CA ARG A 107 7.77 -0.97 -27.25
C ARG A 107 7.33 -1.13 -25.79
N ASP A 108 6.79 -0.07 -25.19
CA ASP A 108 6.38 -0.07 -23.79
C ASP A 108 5.19 -1.01 -23.56
N GLU A 109 4.21 -1.02 -24.47
CA GLU A 109 3.08 -1.95 -24.43
C GLU A 109 3.51 -3.41 -24.62
N ILE A 110 4.50 -3.64 -25.49
CA ILE A 110 5.09 -4.98 -25.65
C ILE A 110 5.80 -5.41 -24.36
N ILE A 111 6.59 -4.54 -23.75
CA ILE A 111 7.29 -4.82 -22.49
C ILE A 111 6.29 -5.07 -21.35
N ASP A 112 5.12 -4.43 -21.37
CA ASP A 112 4.08 -4.63 -20.36
C ASP A 112 3.59 -6.09 -20.27
N PHE A 113 3.68 -6.85 -21.37
CA PHE A 113 3.36 -8.29 -21.34
C PHE A 113 4.19 -9.09 -20.35
N LEU A 114 5.40 -8.63 -19.99
CA LEU A 114 6.24 -9.27 -18.96
C LEU A 114 5.55 -9.39 -17.61
N PHE A 115 4.59 -8.51 -17.33
CA PHE A 115 3.85 -8.49 -16.09
C PHE A 115 2.54 -9.28 -16.13
N ARG A 116 2.22 -9.93 -17.25
CA ARG A 116 1.04 -10.79 -17.35
C ARG A 116 1.26 -12.06 -16.53
N PRO A 117 0.22 -12.55 -15.82
CA PRO A 117 0.33 -13.76 -15.01
C PRO A 117 0.96 -14.93 -15.76
N GLY A 118 2.00 -15.52 -15.17
CA GLY A 118 2.71 -16.66 -15.75
C GLY A 118 3.51 -16.38 -17.03
N PHE A 119 3.67 -15.12 -17.44
CA PHE A 119 4.52 -14.75 -18.58
C PHE A 119 6.00 -14.87 -18.21
N SER A 120 6.75 -15.60 -19.04
CA SER A 120 8.20 -15.69 -18.94
C SER A 120 8.79 -15.88 -20.34
N THR A 121 9.91 -15.20 -20.59
CA THR A 121 10.69 -15.31 -21.83
C THR A 121 11.70 -16.47 -21.78
N ALA A 122 11.84 -17.16 -20.64
CA ALA A 122 12.71 -18.32 -20.52
C ALA A 122 12.16 -19.51 -21.31
N GLU A 123 13.02 -20.17 -22.10
CA GLU A 123 12.67 -21.36 -22.89
C GLU A 123 12.45 -22.61 -22.02
N ALA A 124 12.99 -22.63 -20.80
CA ALA A 124 12.81 -23.70 -19.83
C ALA A 124 12.22 -23.17 -18.52
N ILE A 125 11.24 -23.90 -17.97
CA ILE A 125 10.77 -23.71 -16.59
C ILE A 125 11.89 -24.26 -15.70
N THR A 126 12.72 -23.39 -15.12
CA THR A 126 13.72 -23.81 -14.16
C THR A 126 13.06 -23.98 -12.79
N ASP A 127 12.94 -25.23 -12.34
CA ASP A 127 12.35 -25.66 -11.06
C ASP A 127 13.09 -25.17 -9.80
N ILE A 128 14.00 -24.20 -9.91
CA ILE A 128 14.79 -23.70 -8.77
C ILE A 128 14.11 -22.52 -8.06
N SER A 129 13.06 -21.93 -8.65
CA SER A 129 12.34 -20.80 -8.05
C SER A 129 10.98 -21.22 -7.49
N GLY A 130 10.95 -22.23 -6.62
CA GLY A 130 9.78 -22.95 -6.04
C GLY A 130 8.70 -22.13 -5.32
N ARG A 131 8.49 -20.86 -5.68
CA ARG A 131 7.33 -20.02 -5.37
C ARG A 131 6.72 -19.32 -6.59
N GLY A 132 7.19 -19.57 -7.81
CA GLY A 132 6.57 -18.99 -9.02
C GLY A 132 6.57 -17.47 -9.05
N VAL A 133 7.67 -16.83 -8.61
CA VAL A 133 7.79 -15.37 -8.60
C VAL A 133 8.22 -14.92 -9.98
N GLY A 134 7.26 -14.45 -10.78
CA GLY A 134 7.53 -13.69 -12.00
C GLY A 134 7.40 -12.18 -11.75
N LEU A 135 7.60 -11.39 -12.80
CA LEU A 135 7.36 -9.94 -12.75
C LEU A 135 5.88 -9.62 -12.45
N ASP A 136 4.96 -10.55 -12.76
CA ASP A 136 3.55 -10.51 -12.33
C ASP A 136 3.39 -10.44 -10.81
N VAL A 137 4.09 -11.29 -10.06
CA VAL A 137 4.06 -11.30 -8.58
C VAL A 137 4.63 -10.00 -8.01
N VAL A 138 5.68 -9.47 -8.64
CA VAL A 138 6.25 -8.15 -8.27
C VAL A 138 5.20 -7.05 -8.46
N ARG A 139 4.52 -7.01 -9.61
CA ARG A 139 3.44 -6.03 -9.87
C ARG A 139 2.32 -6.16 -8.85
N THR A 140 1.79 -7.37 -8.62
CA THR A 140 0.67 -7.58 -7.68
C THR A 140 1.05 -7.18 -6.25
N THR A 141 2.30 -7.45 -5.84
CA THR A 141 2.79 -7.06 -4.51
C THR A 141 2.87 -5.53 -4.39
N LEU A 142 3.38 -4.85 -5.43
CA LEU A 142 3.45 -3.39 -5.46
C LEU A 142 2.06 -2.74 -5.50
N GLU A 143 1.12 -3.28 -6.27
CA GLU A 143 -0.28 -2.83 -6.28
C GLU A 143 -0.93 -2.98 -4.89
N GLY A 144 -0.64 -4.07 -4.17
CA GLY A 144 -1.08 -4.28 -2.79
C GLY A 144 -0.52 -3.25 -1.81
N LEU A 145 0.68 -2.73 -2.08
CA LEU A 145 1.30 -1.61 -1.36
C LEU A 145 0.83 -0.23 -1.87
N LYS A 146 -0.17 -0.19 -2.78
CA LYS A 146 -0.64 0.99 -3.50
C LYS A 146 0.46 1.71 -4.31
N GLY A 147 1.52 0.99 -4.65
CA GLY A 147 2.59 1.44 -5.52
C GLY A 147 2.37 1.00 -6.97
N THR A 148 3.29 1.40 -7.83
CA THR A 148 3.33 1.02 -9.24
C THR A 148 4.75 0.67 -9.65
N ILE A 149 4.90 -0.09 -10.75
CA ILE A 149 6.19 -0.41 -11.35
C ILE A 149 6.19 -0.03 -12.82
N LYS A 150 7.30 0.56 -13.27
CA LYS A 150 7.59 0.84 -14.67
C LYS A 150 8.90 0.18 -15.06
N VAL A 151 9.02 -0.16 -16.35
CA VAL A 151 10.23 -0.75 -16.92
C VAL A 151 10.61 0.04 -18.15
N GLU A 152 11.84 0.53 -18.14
CA GLU A 152 12.48 1.14 -19.29
C GLU A 152 13.65 0.23 -19.64
N SER A 153 13.73 -0.26 -20.88
CA SER A 153 14.83 -1.14 -21.27
C SER A 153 15.19 -0.95 -22.71
N THR A 154 16.48 -0.88 -22.98
CA THR A 154 17.05 -0.75 -24.32
C THR A 154 17.98 -1.93 -24.57
N GLU A 155 17.76 -2.64 -25.68
CA GLU A 155 18.55 -3.82 -26.03
C GLU A 155 20.02 -3.42 -26.25
N GLY A 156 20.93 -4.14 -25.59
CA GLY A 156 22.37 -3.86 -25.52
C GLY A 156 22.80 -2.87 -24.42
N SER A 157 21.88 -2.06 -23.88
CA SER A 157 22.20 -0.97 -22.94
C SER A 157 21.68 -1.19 -21.52
N GLY A 158 20.94 -2.28 -21.29
CA GLY A 158 20.45 -2.67 -19.97
C GLY A 158 18.98 -2.31 -19.72
N SER A 159 18.55 -2.50 -18.48
CA SER A 159 17.17 -2.29 -18.05
C SER A 159 17.10 -1.46 -16.78
N ARG A 160 16.00 -0.73 -16.62
CA ARG A 160 15.69 0.13 -15.50
C ARG A 160 14.27 -0.14 -15.03
N PHE A 161 14.14 -0.67 -13.83
CA PHE A 161 12.88 -0.86 -13.13
C PHE A 161 12.69 0.29 -12.15
N GLU A 162 11.58 1.01 -12.26
CA GLU A 162 11.22 2.11 -11.35
C GLU A 162 9.98 1.73 -10.57
N LEU A 163 10.12 1.64 -9.25
CA LEU A 163 9.06 1.33 -8.30
C LEU A 163 8.66 2.65 -7.64
N LEU A 164 7.44 3.09 -7.91
CA LEU A 164 6.85 4.28 -7.29
C LEU A 164 5.95 3.84 -6.14
N LEU A 165 6.29 4.28 -4.93
CA LEU A 165 5.56 3.96 -3.72
C LEU A 165 4.94 5.23 -3.13
N PRO A 166 3.71 5.15 -2.62
CA PRO A 166 3.07 6.29 -1.99
C PRO A 166 3.86 6.74 -0.74
N PRO A 167 3.65 7.98 -0.28
CA PRO A 167 4.16 8.43 1.02
C PRO A 167 3.82 7.44 2.12
N THR A 168 4.71 7.39 3.11
CA THR A 168 4.54 6.63 4.35
C THR A 168 3.14 6.82 4.95
N MET A 169 2.57 5.76 5.54
CA MET A 169 1.27 5.71 6.19
C MET A 169 1.07 6.94 7.07
N ALA A 170 0.00 7.68 6.79
CA ALA A 170 -0.26 8.95 7.43
C ALA A 170 -0.39 8.79 8.95
N ILE A 171 0.44 9.53 9.69
CA ILE A 171 0.23 9.77 11.11
C ILE A 171 -0.98 10.68 11.22
N VAL A 172 -2.01 10.20 11.91
CA VAL A 172 -3.25 10.94 12.15
C VAL A 172 -3.39 11.14 13.64
N THR A 173 -3.73 12.36 14.05
CA THR A 173 -4.12 12.63 15.43
C THR A 173 -5.54 12.13 15.67
N VAL A 174 -5.68 11.21 16.62
CA VAL A 174 -6.96 10.65 17.04
C VAL A 174 -7.24 10.98 18.51
N MET A 175 -8.53 11.09 18.85
CA MET A 175 -9.02 11.09 20.21
C MET A 175 -9.32 9.64 20.61
N MET A 176 -8.63 9.16 21.63
CA MET A 176 -8.81 7.83 22.19
C MET A 176 -9.94 7.86 23.22
N VAL A 177 -10.95 7.03 23.02
CA VAL A 177 -12.14 6.97 23.90
C VAL A 177 -12.47 5.53 24.26
N ARG A 178 -13.24 5.34 25.31
CA ARG A 178 -13.81 4.04 25.68
C ARG A 178 -15.32 4.03 25.55
N ILE A 179 -15.85 2.96 24.99
CA ILE A 179 -17.28 2.64 24.92
C ILE A 179 -17.46 1.21 25.42
N ASN A 180 -18.30 1.05 26.44
CA ASN A 180 -18.49 -0.20 27.15
C ASN A 180 -17.15 -0.86 27.57
N GLY A 181 -16.22 -0.05 28.09
CA GLY A 181 -14.87 -0.47 28.51
C GLY A 181 -13.86 -0.77 27.38
N ARG A 182 -14.30 -0.82 26.11
CA ARG A 182 -13.45 -1.09 24.94
C ARG A 182 -12.91 0.20 24.34
N ARG A 183 -11.65 0.19 23.89
CA ARG A 183 -11.04 1.35 23.23
C ARG A 183 -11.48 1.49 21.78
N CYS A 184 -11.69 2.74 21.35
CA CYS A 184 -11.77 3.12 19.94
C CYS A 184 -11.16 4.51 19.74
N ALA A 185 -10.80 4.80 18.50
CA ALA A 185 -10.16 6.04 18.10
C ALA A 185 -11.07 6.85 17.18
N ILE A 186 -11.18 8.15 17.41
CA ILE A 186 -11.93 9.08 16.57
C ILE A 186 -10.94 10.08 15.97
N PRO A 187 -10.89 10.27 14.64
CA PRO A 187 -10.04 11.32 14.08
C PRO A 187 -10.40 12.69 14.66
N VAL A 188 -9.41 13.42 15.21
CA VAL A 188 -9.66 14.68 15.94
C VAL A 188 -10.32 15.72 15.05
N HIS A 189 -10.01 15.73 13.75
CA HIS A 189 -10.61 16.65 12.78
C HIS A 189 -12.12 16.48 12.61
N ASN A 190 -12.70 15.35 13.07
CA ASN A 190 -14.15 15.15 13.10
C ASN A 190 -14.78 15.55 14.44
N VAL A 191 -14.00 15.80 15.50
CA VAL A 191 -14.51 16.16 16.82
C VAL A 191 -14.71 17.67 16.89
N VAL A 192 -15.95 18.10 17.09
CA VAL A 192 -16.32 19.51 17.26
C VAL A 192 -16.15 19.94 18.70
N GLU A 193 -16.75 19.19 19.62
CA GLU A 193 -16.67 19.46 21.05
C GLU A 193 -16.97 18.22 21.87
N VAL A 194 -16.65 18.31 23.17
CA VAL A 194 -16.92 17.29 24.19
C VAL A 194 -17.74 17.94 25.29
N ALA A 195 -18.79 17.27 25.73
CA ALA A 195 -19.68 17.73 26.81
C ALA A 195 -19.96 16.60 27.81
N SER A 196 -20.41 16.96 29.01
CA SER A 196 -20.98 15.98 29.94
C SER A 196 -22.39 15.61 29.47
N LEU A 197 -22.73 14.32 29.51
CA LEU A 197 -24.10 13.86 29.29
C LEU A 197 -24.98 14.05 30.54
N GLU A 198 -24.37 14.27 31.70
CA GLU A 198 -25.09 14.47 32.96
C GLU A 198 -25.99 15.71 32.88
N GLY A 199 -27.28 15.55 33.18
CA GLY A 199 -28.27 16.61 33.12
C GLY A 199 -28.79 16.94 31.71
N ILE A 200 -28.32 16.24 30.67
CA ILE A 200 -28.88 16.36 29.31
C ILE A 200 -30.06 15.41 29.16
N SER A 201 -31.23 15.97 28.85
CA SER A 201 -32.43 15.19 28.54
C SER A 201 -32.31 14.52 27.18
N ILE A 202 -32.53 13.20 27.14
CA ILE A 202 -32.59 12.42 25.92
C ILE A 202 -34.05 12.30 25.50
N HIS A 203 -34.35 12.74 24.27
CA HIS A 203 -35.68 12.68 23.68
C HIS A 203 -35.68 11.72 22.51
N SER A 204 -36.73 10.90 22.38
CA SER A 204 -36.90 10.06 21.19
C SER A 204 -37.79 10.78 20.18
N ILE A 205 -37.25 11.09 18.99
CA ILE A 205 -37.96 11.76 17.91
C ILE A 205 -37.85 10.87 16.66
N GLY A 206 -39.00 10.43 16.13
CA GLY A 206 -39.02 9.60 14.91
C GLY A 206 -38.33 8.23 15.06
N GLY A 207 -38.20 7.71 16.28
CA GLY A 207 -37.51 6.45 16.56
C GLY A 207 -35.99 6.58 16.78
N HIS A 208 -35.45 7.80 16.80
CA HIS A 208 -34.04 8.08 17.07
C HIS A 208 -33.88 8.86 18.37
N ASP A 209 -32.85 8.51 19.14
CA ASP A 209 -32.45 9.29 20.31
C ASP A 209 -31.85 10.62 19.86
N THR A 210 -32.27 11.70 20.50
CA THR A 210 -31.84 13.07 20.25
C THR A 210 -31.60 13.78 21.56
N ILE A 211 -30.73 14.78 21.54
CA ILE A 211 -30.42 15.61 22.70
C ILE A 211 -30.50 17.08 22.30
N LEU A 212 -30.77 17.95 23.27
CA LEU A 212 -30.68 19.39 23.11
C LEU A 212 -29.38 19.87 23.76
N LEU A 213 -28.40 20.28 22.95
CA LEU A 213 -27.13 20.83 23.42
C LEU A 213 -27.01 22.28 22.95
N ARG A 214 -27.05 23.23 23.90
CA ARG A 214 -26.92 24.68 23.63
C ARG A 214 -27.85 25.16 22.49
N ASP A 215 -29.13 24.82 22.60
CA ASP A 215 -30.19 25.15 21.64
C ASP A 215 -30.09 24.46 20.27
N GLU A 216 -29.14 23.54 20.08
CA GLU A 216 -29.01 22.69 18.89
C GLU A 216 -29.53 21.27 19.18
N VAL A 217 -30.42 20.76 18.34
CA VAL A 217 -30.93 19.37 18.43
C VAL A 217 -29.96 18.45 17.69
N LEU A 218 -29.28 17.58 18.44
CA LEU A 218 -28.29 16.65 17.90
C LEU A 218 -28.80 15.20 18.00
N PRO A 219 -28.68 14.40 16.93
CA PRO A 219 -28.86 12.95 17.01
C PRO A 219 -27.84 12.32 17.95
N LEU A 220 -28.29 11.36 18.75
CA LEU A 220 -27.45 10.60 19.70
C LEU A 220 -27.26 9.17 19.21
N ASP A 221 -26.02 8.82 18.88
CA ASP A 221 -25.60 7.49 18.46
C ASP A 221 -24.90 6.77 19.62
N ARG A 222 -25.49 5.67 20.10
CA ARG A 222 -24.94 4.89 21.22
C ARG A 222 -23.89 3.85 20.80
N LEU A 223 -23.79 3.56 19.50
CA LEU A 223 -22.91 2.53 18.93
C LEU A 223 -23.01 1.16 19.62
N ASP A 224 -24.18 0.84 20.18
CA ASP A 224 -24.45 -0.39 20.93
C ASP A 224 -24.20 -1.64 20.07
N ASP A 225 -24.47 -1.57 18.77
CA ASP A 225 -24.23 -2.65 17.81
C ASP A 225 -22.73 -3.00 17.67
N MET A 226 -21.83 -2.04 17.89
CA MET A 226 -20.38 -2.20 17.72
C MET A 226 -19.69 -2.58 19.03
N PHE A 227 -20.06 -1.92 20.14
CA PHE A 227 -19.34 -2.04 21.42
C PHE A 227 -20.16 -2.74 22.50
N GLY A 228 -21.44 -3.01 22.25
CA GLY A 228 -22.40 -3.42 23.26
C GLY A 228 -22.88 -2.22 24.08
N ARG A 229 -24.04 -2.37 24.72
CA ARG A 229 -24.62 -1.30 25.54
C ARG A 229 -23.80 -1.09 26.80
N SER A 230 -23.25 0.11 26.95
CA SER A 230 -22.54 0.52 28.16
C SER A 230 -23.53 0.83 29.31
N PRO A 231 -23.28 0.36 30.55
CA PRO A 231 -24.07 0.75 31.72
C PRO A 231 -23.76 2.19 32.18
N ARG A 232 -22.67 2.78 31.69
CA ARG A 232 -22.16 4.08 32.13
C ARG A 232 -21.68 4.90 30.94
N THR A 233 -22.48 5.86 30.51
CA THR A 233 -22.13 6.82 29.47
C THR A 233 -22.27 8.22 30.02
N ASP A 234 -21.15 8.79 30.44
CA ASP A 234 -21.14 10.08 31.14
C ASP A 234 -20.72 11.23 30.22
N ILE A 235 -20.13 10.91 29.07
CA ILE A 235 -19.51 11.88 28.17
C ILE A 235 -20.18 11.82 26.81
N LEU A 236 -20.37 12.99 26.23
CA LEU A 236 -20.86 13.20 24.87
C LEU A 236 -19.73 13.75 24.00
N VAL A 237 -19.49 13.13 22.85
CA VAL A 237 -18.58 13.66 21.83
C VAL A 237 -19.40 14.08 20.62
N VAL A 238 -19.33 15.37 20.27
CA VAL A 238 -20.00 15.90 19.08
C VAL A 238 -19.07 15.76 17.88
N LEU A 239 -19.57 15.10 16.85
CA LEU A 239 -18.88 14.81 15.60
C LEU A 239 -19.47 15.62 14.45
N GLN A 240 -18.63 16.02 13.49
CA GLN A 240 -19.09 16.70 12.27
C GLN A 240 -18.41 16.16 11.01
N HIS A 241 -19.23 15.99 9.97
CA HIS A 241 -18.78 15.72 8.61
C HIS A 241 -19.71 16.42 7.62
N GLN A 242 -19.15 17.16 6.65
CA GLN A 242 -19.92 17.84 5.58
C GLN A 242 -21.14 18.61 6.10
N ASN A 243 -20.96 19.41 7.15
CA ASN A 243 -21.99 20.22 7.82
C ASN A 243 -23.13 19.45 8.52
N ARG A 244 -23.06 18.12 8.60
CA ARG A 244 -23.94 17.33 9.46
C ARG A 244 -23.23 17.07 10.78
N LYS A 245 -23.91 17.38 11.89
CA LYS A 245 -23.45 17.05 13.25
C LYS A 245 -24.21 15.86 13.80
N ARG A 246 -23.50 15.02 14.54
CA ARG A 246 -24.07 13.95 15.36
C ARG A 246 -23.32 13.90 16.68
N SER A 247 -23.85 13.16 17.63
CA SER A 247 -23.24 13.03 18.93
C SER A 247 -23.15 11.56 19.32
N ILE A 248 -22.01 11.15 19.87
CA ILE A 248 -21.81 9.79 20.38
C ILE A 248 -21.67 9.83 21.90
N ALA A 249 -22.24 8.82 22.56
CA ALA A 249 -22.08 8.62 23.99
C ALA A 249 -20.84 7.76 24.24
N VAL A 250 -19.95 8.20 25.13
CA VAL A 250 -18.72 7.48 25.51
C VAL A 250 -18.56 7.41 27.02
N ASP A 251 -17.84 6.41 27.50
CA ASP A 251 -17.60 6.20 28.93
C ASP A 251 -16.46 7.10 29.44
N LEU A 252 -15.39 7.21 28.65
CA LEU A 252 -14.15 7.87 29.04
C LEU A 252 -13.42 8.42 27.80
N ILE A 253 -12.78 9.58 27.95
CA ILE A 253 -11.79 10.09 26.99
C ILE A 253 -10.40 9.90 27.61
N GLU A 254 -9.56 9.12 26.95
CA GLU A 254 -8.18 8.88 27.41
C GLU A 254 -7.23 10.00 26.98
N GLY A 255 -7.53 10.70 25.89
CA GLY A 255 -6.77 11.84 25.40
C GLY A 255 -6.55 11.81 23.89
N GLN A 256 -5.68 12.68 23.40
CA GLN A 256 -5.25 12.70 22.00
C GLN A 256 -3.93 11.97 21.82
N GLN A 257 -3.79 11.23 20.72
CA GLN A 257 -2.57 10.51 20.37
C GLN A 257 -2.34 10.58 18.87
N GLU A 258 -1.08 10.69 18.48
CA GLU A 258 -0.66 10.50 17.09
C GLU A 258 -0.51 9.02 16.81
N VAL A 259 -1.24 8.53 15.82
CA VAL A 259 -1.29 7.10 15.51
C VAL A 259 -1.21 6.85 14.02
N VAL A 260 -0.74 5.67 13.64
CA VAL A 260 -0.76 5.21 12.24
C VAL A 260 -2.02 4.40 12.00
N ILE A 261 -2.80 4.78 10.99
CA ILE A 261 -4.02 4.05 10.61
C ILE A 261 -3.67 3.03 9.54
N LYS A 262 -3.90 1.75 9.84
CA LYS A 262 -3.80 0.64 8.90
C LYS A 262 -5.19 0.33 8.34
N PRO A 263 -5.37 0.33 7.00
CA PRO A 263 -6.64 -0.09 6.42
C PRO A 263 -6.92 -1.55 6.76
N LEU A 264 -8.20 -1.89 6.95
CA LEU A 264 -8.62 -3.28 7.11
C LEU A 264 -8.31 -4.05 5.82
N SER A 265 -7.67 -5.21 5.94
CA SER A 265 -7.36 -6.05 4.79
C SER A 265 -8.64 -6.65 4.21
N THR A 266 -8.63 -6.99 2.92
CA THR A 266 -9.77 -7.61 2.21
C THR A 266 -10.25 -8.91 2.86
N VAL A 267 -9.40 -9.59 3.62
CA VAL A 267 -9.70 -10.83 4.36
C VAL A 267 -10.66 -10.58 5.54
N VAL A 268 -10.59 -9.39 6.16
CA VAL A 268 -11.47 -9.00 7.28
C VAL A 268 -12.82 -8.46 6.76
N GLY A 269 -12.89 -8.09 5.49
CA GLY A 269 -14.07 -7.49 4.87
C GLY A 269 -14.29 -6.02 5.28
N THR A 270 -15.44 -5.45 4.92
CA THR A 270 -15.83 -4.10 5.36
C THR A 270 -16.48 -4.18 6.74
N CYS A 271 -15.82 -3.62 7.75
CA CYS A 271 -16.44 -3.42 9.07
C CYS A 271 -17.23 -2.11 9.06
N ARG A 272 -18.55 -2.23 9.25
CA ARG A 272 -19.46 -1.08 9.34
C ARG A 272 -19.00 -0.11 10.45
N GLY A 273 -18.90 1.18 10.14
CA GLY A 273 -18.49 2.21 11.09
C GLY A 273 -16.99 2.25 11.44
N VAL A 274 -16.13 1.48 10.75
CA VAL A 274 -14.67 1.43 11.00
C VAL A 274 -13.91 1.77 9.72
N SER A 275 -13.05 2.79 9.78
CA SER A 275 -12.22 3.24 8.64
C SER A 275 -10.88 2.48 8.56
N GLY A 276 -10.44 1.92 9.68
CA GLY A 276 -9.19 1.17 9.80
C GLY A 276 -8.93 0.76 11.24
N VAL A 277 -7.73 0.24 11.49
CA VAL A 277 -7.25 -0.09 12.82
C VAL A 277 -5.93 0.61 13.08
N THR A 278 -5.67 0.93 14.33
CA THR A 278 -4.37 1.40 14.79
C THR A 278 -3.84 0.53 15.91
N ILE A 279 -2.54 0.56 16.13
CA ILE A 279 -1.85 -0.16 17.19
C ILE A 279 -1.02 0.87 17.94
N PRO A 280 -1.53 1.43 19.06
CA PRO A 280 -0.79 2.36 19.91
C PRO A 280 0.42 1.68 20.57
N GLY A 281 1.22 2.46 21.30
CA GLY A 281 2.48 1.99 21.90
C GLY A 281 2.33 0.85 22.93
N ASP A 282 1.12 0.56 23.41
CA ASP A 282 0.81 -0.55 24.30
C ASP A 282 0.49 -1.87 23.58
N GLY A 283 0.44 -1.85 22.24
CA GLY A 283 0.24 -3.02 21.40
C GLY A 283 -1.23 -3.48 21.26
N GLU A 284 -2.19 -2.77 21.85
CA GLU A 284 -3.61 -3.09 21.68
C GLU A 284 -4.09 -2.69 20.27
N VAL A 285 -4.87 -3.55 19.62
CA VAL A 285 -5.47 -3.20 18.32
C VAL A 285 -6.74 -2.39 18.56
N VAL A 286 -6.73 -1.13 18.13
CA VAL A 286 -7.82 -0.18 18.35
C VAL A 286 -8.51 0.15 17.02
N PRO A 287 -9.84 -0.02 16.89
CA PRO A 287 -10.58 0.40 15.72
C PRO A 287 -10.66 1.93 15.62
N VAL A 288 -10.47 2.47 14.41
CA VAL A 288 -10.66 3.88 14.10
C VAL A 288 -12.04 4.06 13.49
N LEU A 289 -12.87 4.91 14.10
CA LEU A 289 -14.25 5.12 13.66
C LEU A 289 -14.32 5.83 12.31
N ASP A 290 -15.22 5.37 11.43
CA ASP A 290 -15.60 6.06 10.21
C ASP A 290 -16.81 6.98 10.50
N VAL A 291 -16.51 8.24 10.83
CA VAL A 291 -17.53 9.24 11.14
C VAL A 291 -18.47 9.51 9.96
N ASN A 292 -17.99 9.37 8.72
CA ASN A 292 -18.83 9.55 7.54
C ASN A 292 -19.87 8.43 7.42
N ALA A 293 -19.45 7.17 7.64
CA ALA A 293 -20.36 6.04 7.67
C ALA A 293 -21.41 6.19 8.77
N ILE A 294 -21.00 6.54 10.00
CA ILE A 294 -21.90 6.77 11.14
C ILE A 294 -22.92 7.89 10.82
N ILE A 295 -22.50 8.96 10.15
CA ILE A 295 -23.39 10.07 9.79
C ILE A 295 -24.38 9.71 8.67
N LYS A 296 -23.99 8.86 7.71
CA LYS A 296 -24.82 8.50 6.55
C LYS A 296 -25.93 7.48 6.85
N GLU A 297 -25.80 6.68 7.90
CA GLU A 297 -26.68 5.54 8.19
C GLU A 297 -28.03 5.90 8.82
N THR A 298 -28.50 7.14 8.66
CA THR A 298 -29.85 7.54 9.06
C THR A 298 -30.37 8.66 8.19
#